data_AF-A0A485JMG7-F1
#
_entry.id   AF-A0A485JMG7-F1
#
_cell.length_a   1.000
_cell.length_b   1.000
_cell.length_c   1.000
_cell.angle_alpha   90.00
_cell.angle_beta   90.00
_cell.angle_gamma   90.00
#
_symmetry.space_group_name_H-M   'P 1'
#
loop_
_entity.id
_entity.type
_entity.pdbx_description
1 polymer ?
#
loop_
_entity_poly.entity_id
_entity_poly.type
_entity_poly.pdbx_seq_one_letter_code
_entity_poly.pdbx_strand_id
1 'polypeptide(L)'
;MRVPGTQFQLDPVQAAFNIGAMIRWLDFNDTWLAAEWGHPSDNLGGILATADWLSRNAVASGKAPLTMKQVLTAMIKAHEIQGCIALENSFNRVGLDHVLLVKVASTAVVAEMLGLTREEILNAVSLAWVGRSVAAHLSPCAEHRHA
;
A
#
# COMPACT_ATOMS: atom_id res chain seq x y z
N MET A 1 -11.51 4.82 11.74
CA MET A 1 -10.41 5.73 11.37
C MET A 1 -10.97 7.11 11.07
N ARG A 2 -10.33 8.20 11.52
CA ARG A 2 -10.67 9.58 11.13
C ARG A 2 -9.88 10.04 9.91
N VAL A 3 -10.53 10.64 8.90
CA VAL A 3 -9.82 11.21 7.73
C VAL A 3 -9.40 12.66 8.03
N PRO A 4 -8.10 13.01 7.95
CA PRO A 4 -7.60 14.36 8.27
C PRO A 4 -8.31 15.47 7.49
N GLY A 5 -8.58 16.60 8.15
CA GLY A 5 -9.26 17.75 7.50
C GLY A 5 -10.75 17.53 7.22
N THR A 6 -11.34 16.43 7.69
CA THR A 6 -12.77 16.12 7.51
C THR A 6 -13.42 15.67 8.82
N GLN A 7 -14.75 15.51 8.81
CA GLN A 7 -15.50 14.91 9.93
C GLN A 7 -15.71 13.40 9.78
N PHE A 8 -15.18 12.78 8.72
CA PHE A 8 -15.47 11.38 8.42
C PHE A 8 -14.79 10.42 9.39
N GLN A 9 -15.56 9.44 9.85
CA GLN A 9 -15.10 8.25 10.56
C GLN A 9 -15.51 7.01 9.78
N LEU A 10 -14.52 6.29 9.26
CA LEU A 10 -14.73 5.20 8.30
C LEU A 10 -14.00 3.93 8.74
N ASP A 11 -14.31 2.81 8.10
CA ASP A 11 -13.51 1.60 8.17
C ASP A 11 -12.09 1.85 7.61
N PRO A 12 -11.08 1.04 7.99
CA PRO A 12 -9.70 1.30 7.59
C PRO A 12 -9.46 1.22 6.08
N VAL A 13 -10.26 0.46 5.32
CA VAL A 13 -10.09 0.33 3.86
C VAL A 13 -10.56 1.60 3.16
N GLN A 14 -11.78 2.07 3.46
CA GLN A 14 -12.30 3.29 2.86
C GLN A 14 -11.51 4.53 3.31
N ALA A 15 -11.06 4.56 4.56
CA ALA A 15 -10.20 5.64 5.04
C ALA A 15 -8.84 5.66 4.35
N ALA A 16 -8.22 4.49 4.10
CA ALA A 16 -6.96 4.40 3.37
C ALA A 16 -7.09 4.96 1.96
N PHE A 17 -8.17 4.63 1.25
CA PHE A 17 -8.45 5.20 -0.07
C PHE A 17 -8.58 6.73 -0.02
N ASN A 18 -9.37 7.26 0.91
CA ASN A 18 -9.54 8.72 1.04
C ASN A 18 -8.22 9.43 1.31
N ILE A 19 -7.42 8.94 2.25
CA ILE A 19 -6.14 9.55 2.58
C ILE A 19 -5.17 9.45 1.40
N GLY A 20 -5.04 8.27 0.79
CA GLY A 20 -4.17 8.05 -0.37
C GLY A 20 -4.55 8.95 -1.55
N ALA A 21 -5.84 9.02 -1.88
CA ALA A 21 -6.33 9.92 -2.93
C ALA A 21 -6.03 11.39 -2.60
N MET A 22 -6.28 11.83 -1.36
CA MET A 22 -6.04 13.21 -0.94
C MET A 22 -4.57 13.61 -1.03
N ILE A 23 -3.65 12.78 -0.52
CA ILE A 23 -2.22 13.14 -0.49
C ILE A 23 -1.59 13.15 -1.87
N ARG A 24 -2.11 12.32 -2.80
CA ARG A 24 -1.59 12.23 -4.17
C ARG A 24 -2.27 13.18 -5.15
N TRP A 25 -3.45 13.72 -4.81
CA TRP A 25 -4.35 14.42 -5.74
C TRP A 25 -3.69 15.53 -6.57
N LEU A 26 -2.87 16.37 -5.92
CA LEU A 26 -2.27 17.55 -6.54
C LEU A 26 -0.86 17.30 -7.09
N ASP A 27 -0.35 16.07 -7.00
CA ASP A 27 1.00 15.71 -7.46
C ASP A 27 2.12 16.57 -6.84
N PHE A 28 1.94 16.97 -5.57
CA PHE A 28 2.91 17.73 -4.79
C PHE A 28 3.53 16.92 -3.65
N ASN A 29 3.15 15.64 -3.52
CA ASN A 29 3.79 14.72 -2.58
C ASN A 29 5.16 14.27 -3.11
N ASP A 30 5.89 13.51 -2.28
CA ASP A 30 7.27 13.11 -2.59
C ASP A 30 7.42 12.33 -3.90
N THR A 31 8.65 12.15 -4.37
CA THR A 31 8.93 11.42 -5.60
C THR A 31 10.18 10.57 -5.46
N TRP A 32 10.13 9.37 -6.03
CA TRP A 32 11.26 8.47 -6.22
C TRP A 32 11.46 8.21 -7.71
N LEU A 33 12.59 8.66 -8.26
CA LEU A 33 12.93 8.52 -9.68
C LEU A 33 13.94 7.37 -9.85
N ALA A 34 13.49 6.28 -10.46
CA ALA A 34 14.30 5.09 -10.73
C ALA A 34 13.92 4.46 -12.09
N ALA A 35 14.23 3.18 -12.33
CA ALA A 35 13.77 2.47 -13.53
C ALA A 35 12.23 2.46 -13.62
N GLU A 36 11.55 2.41 -12.47
CA GLU A 36 10.16 2.80 -12.33
C GLU A 36 10.04 4.10 -11.52
N TRP A 37 9.14 4.99 -11.94
CA TRP A 37 8.85 6.23 -11.21
C TRP A 37 7.72 5.98 -10.21
N GLY A 38 7.72 6.69 -9.08
CA GLY A 38 6.59 6.63 -8.17
C GLY A 38 6.67 7.57 -6.99
N HIS A 39 5.66 7.49 -6.13
CA HIS A 39 5.49 8.35 -4.96
C HIS A 39 5.34 7.48 -3.71
N PRO A 40 6.43 7.12 -3.01
CA PRO A 40 6.35 6.18 -1.88
C PRO A 40 5.49 6.69 -0.70
N SER A 41 5.29 8.01 -0.58
CA SER A 41 4.34 8.57 0.38
C SER A 41 2.89 8.11 0.18
N ASP A 42 2.52 7.59 -0.99
CA ASP A 42 1.18 7.04 -1.26
C ASP A 42 0.81 5.88 -0.28
N ASN A 43 1.81 5.15 0.22
CA ASN A 43 1.62 4.10 1.23
C ASN A 43 1.11 4.63 2.58
N LEU A 44 1.23 5.95 2.83
CA LEU A 44 0.74 6.58 4.06
C LEU A 44 -0.76 6.38 4.25
N GLY A 45 -1.54 6.28 3.17
CA GLY A 45 -2.97 6.02 3.24
C GLY A 45 -3.29 4.74 4.03
N GLY A 46 -2.68 3.61 3.62
CA GLY A 46 -2.85 2.32 4.28
C GLY A 46 -2.27 2.27 5.69
N ILE A 47 -1.06 2.83 5.86
CA ILE A 47 -0.35 2.85 7.15
C ILE A 47 -1.14 3.65 8.20
N LEU A 48 -1.50 4.90 7.87
CA LEU A 48 -2.14 5.79 8.84
C LEU A 48 -3.56 5.34 9.17
N ALA A 49 -4.33 4.88 8.17
CA ALA A 49 -5.67 4.37 8.39
C ALA A 49 -5.69 3.15 9.30
N THR A 50 -4.77 2.22 9.08
CA THR A 50 -4.62 1.02 9.93
C THR A 50 -4.15 1.40 11.33
N ALA A 51 -3.16 2.29 11.45
CA ALA A 51 -2.58 2.67 12.74
C ALA A 51 -3.61 3.31 13.69
N ASP A 52 -4.39 4.29 13.20
CA ASP A 52 -5.41 4.96 14.02
C ASP A 52 -6.57 4.02 14.33
N TRP A 53 -7.00 3.16 13.38
CA TRP A 53 -8.03 2.16 13.65
C TRP A 53 -7.60 1.18 14.76
N LEU A 54 -6.39 0.59 14.66
CA LEU A 54 -5.84 -0.29 15.69
C LEU A 54 -5.69 0.43 17.04
N SER A 55 -5.19 1.67 17.03
CA SER A 55 -4.98 2.46 18.25
C SER A 55 -6.29 2.77 18.97
N ARG A 56 -7.34 3.14 18.23
CA ARG A 56 -8.68 3.38 18.82
C ARG A 56 -9.25 2.12 19.45
N ASN A 57 -9.14 0.99 18.75
CA ASN A 57 -9.63 -0.30 19.27
C ASN A 57 -8.83 -0.75 20.50
N ALA A 58 -7.52 -0.52 20.51
CA ALA A 58 -6.65 -0.79 21.66
C ALA A 58 -7.08 0.03 22.87
N VAL A 59 -7.24 1.36 22.72
CA VAL A 59 -7.68 2.26 23.79
C VAL A 59 -9.07 1.88 24.31
N ALA A 60 -10.02 1.60 23.42
CA ALA A 60 -11.36 1.14 23.80
C ALA A 60 -11.32 -0.19 24.59
N SER A 61 -10.29 -1.00 24.37
CA SER A 61 -10.07 -2.28 25.06
C SER A 61 -9.11 -2.16 26.26
N GLY A 62 -8.75 -0.94 26.69
CA GLY A 62 -7.81 -0.71 27.80
C GLY A 62 -6.36 -1.11 27.53
N LYS A 63 -5.97 -1.26 26.26
CA LYS A 63 -4.60 -1.57 25.81
C LYS A 63 -3.88 -0.30 25.34
N ALA A 64 -2.55 -0.35 25.31
CA ALA A 64 -1.74 0.74 24.80
C ALA A 64 -1.96 0.93 23.28
N PRO A 65 -2.15 2.18 22.79
CA PRO A 65 -2.24 2.47 21.36
C PRO A 65 -0.87 2.35 20.68
N LEU A 66 -0.87 2.35 19.34
CA LEU A 66 0.35 2.52 18.56
C LEU A 66 0.86 3.96 18.68
N THR A 67 2.15 4.13 18.42
CA THR A 67 2.83 5.44 18.44
C THR A 67 3.14 5.93 17.03
N MET A 68 3.32 7.24 16.86
CA MET A 68 3.79 7.80 15.58
C MET A 68 5.18 7.28 15.18
N LYS A 69 6.01 6.82 16.13
CA LYS A 69 7.26 6.13 15.81
C LYS A 69 7.01 4.87 14.97
N GLN A 70 5.96 4.11 15.27
CA GLN A 70 5.60 2.92 14.50
C GLN A 70 5.08 3.29 13.11
N VAL A 71 4.32 4.38 12.98
CA VAL A 71 3.91 4.92 11.67
C VAL A 71 5.11 5.30 10.82
N LEU A 72 6.05 6.08 11.37
CA LEU A 72 7.28 6.47 10.66
C LEU A 72 8.15 5.26 10.29
N THR A 73 8.23 4.27 11.18
CA THR A 73 8.96 3.02 10.90
C THR A 73 8.32 2.25 9.75
N ALA A 74 6.99 2.15 9.71
CA ALA A 74 6.26 1.53 8.61
C ALA A 74 6.42 2.31 7.29
N MET A 75 6.46 3.65 7.33
CA MET A 75 6.73 4.47 6.16
C MET A 75 8.12 4.17 5.59
N ILE A 76 9.16 4.15 6.42
CA ILE A 76 10.53 3.81 6.01
C ILE A 76 10.54 2.44 5.33
N LYS A 77 9.96 1.42 5.97
CA LYS A 77 9.89 0.07 5.38
C LYS A 77 9.15 0.05 4.04
N ALA A 78 8.07 0.80 3.90
CA ALA A 78 7.31 0.86 2.65
C ALA A 78 8.08 1.56 1.52
N HIS A 79 8.81 2.65 1.84
CA HIS A 79 9.70 3.32 0.90
C HIS A 79 10.77 2.35 0.39
N GLU A 80 11.33 1.54 1.29
CA GLU A 80 12.40 0.61 0.93
C GLU A 80 11.90 -0.54 0.06
N ILE A 81 10.71 -1.09 0.34
CA ILE A 81 10.13 -2.15 -0.48
C ILE A 81 9.81 -1.62 -1.89
N GLN A 82 9.11 -0.49 -1.98
CA GLN A 82 8.74 0.09 -3.28
C GLN A 82 9.96 0.61 -4.05
N GLY A 83 10.79 1.41 -3.39
CA GLY A 83 11.95 2.08 -3.97
C GLY A 83 13.00 1.10 -4.48
N CYS A 84 13.37 0.08 -3.67
CA CYS A 84 14.37 -0.89 -4.08
C CYS A 84 13.90 -1.76 -5.27
N ILE A 85 12.63 -2.18 -5.30
CA ILE A 85 12.10 -2.91 -6.46
C ILE A 85 12.13 -2.02 -7.71
N ALA A 86 11.78 -0.73 -7.56
CA ALA A 86 11.77 0.24 -8.66
C ALA A 86 13.16 0.62 -9.21
N LEU A 87 14.26 0.35 -8.49
CA LEU A 87 15.62 0.69 -8.92
C LEU A 87 15.99 0.10 -10.28
N GLU A 88 15.68 -1.17 -10.49
CA GLU A 88 16.11 -1.93 -11.68
C GLU A 88 14.93 -2.52 -12.47
N ASN A 89 13.72 -2.51 -11.91
CA ASN A 89 12.53 -3.08 -12.54
C ASN A 89 11.60 -1.98 -13.01
N SER A 90 11.26 -1.99 -14.30
CA SER A 90 10.37 -1.01 -14.93
C SER A 90 9.11 -1.73 -15.42
N PHE A 91 8.01 -1.55 -14.69
CA PHE A 91 6.70 -2.13 -14.97
C PHE A 91 5.97 -1.37 -16.08
N ASN A 92 6.23 -0.07 -16.23
CA ASN A 92 5.69 0.72 -17.33
C ASN A 92 6.10 0.16 -18.71
N ARG A 93 7.28 -0.48 -18.81
CA ARG A 93 7.77 -1.14 -20.04
C ARG A 93 6.97 -2.37 -20.42
N VAL A 94 6.25 -2.96 -19.47
CA VAL A 94 5.34 -4.09 -19.69
C VAL A 94 3.87 -3.67 -19.60
N GLY A 95 3.58 -2.36 -19.68
CA GLY A 95 2.21 -1.84 -19.69
C GLY A 95 1.48 -1.93 -18.35
N LEU A 96 2.22 -2.10 -17.25
CA LEU A 96 1.69 -2.07 -15.89
C LEU A 96 2.05 -0.75 -15.20
N ASP A 97 1.11 -0.23 -14.42
CA ASP A 97 1.32 1.01 -13.67
C ASP A 97 2.09 0.76 -12.36
N HIS A 98 2.89 1.74 -11.96
CA HIS A 98 3.78 1.71 -10.80
C HIS A 98 3.04 1.53 -9.46
N VAL A 99 1.74 1.86 -9.40
CA VAL A 99 0.89 1.68 -8.21
C VAL A 99 0.78 0.21 -7.75
N LEU A 100 1.17 -0.75 -8.59
CA LEU A 100 1.43 -2.13 -8.18
C LEU A 100 2.38 -2.19 -6.97
N LEU A 101 3.44 -1.39 -6.98
CA LEU A 101 4.44 -1.38 -5.90
C LEU A 101 3.88 -0.75 -4.63
N VAL A 102 2.99 0.24 -4.74
CA VAL A 102 2.25 0.78 -3.59
C VAL A 102 1.41 -0.32 -2.94
N LYS A 103 0.71 -1.13 -3.75
CA LYS A 103 -0.06 -2.28 -3.22
C LYS A 103 0.82 -3.29 -2.50
N VAL A 104 1.95 -3.68 -3.08
CA VAL A 104 2.87 -4.66 -2.49
C VAL A 104 3.48 -4.13 -1.19
N ALA A 105 4.02 -2.90 -1.20
CA ALA A 105 4.64 -2.28 -0.04
C ALA A 105 3.63 -2.05 1.09
N SER A 106 2.46 -1.48 0.79
CA SER A 106 1.38 -1.28 1.76
C SER A 106 0.91 -2.60 2.37
N THR A 107 0.74 -3.65 1.55
CA THR A 107 0.32 -4.97 2.06
C THR A 107 1.33 -5.54 3.05
N ALA A 108 2.62 -5.49 2.74
CA ALA A 108 3.67 -6.01 3.61
C ALA A 108 3.71 -5.30 4.97
N VAL A 109 3.71 -3.96 4.97
CA VAL A 109 3.82 -3.19 6.22
C VAL A 109 2.53 -3.19 7.03
N VAL A 110 1.35 -3.16 6.38
CA VAL A 110 0.06 -3.23 7.07
C VAL A 110 -0.16 -4.63 7.67
N ALA A 111 0.23 -5.70 6.96
CA ALA A 111 0.18 -7.06 7.50
C ALA A 111 1.03 -7.21 8.78
N GLU A 112 2.23 -6.64 8.79
CA GLU A 112 3.07 -6.62 9.99
C GLU A 112 2.43 -5.80 11.12
N MET A 113 1.87 -4.62 10.82
CA MET A 113 1.18 -3.78 11.81
C MET A 113 -0.06 -4.44 12.42
N LEU A 114 -0.75 -5.29 11.66
CA LEU A 114 -1.87 -6.10 12.15
C LEU A 114 -1.43 -7.24 13.09
N GLY A 115 -0.12 -7.45 13.25
CA GLY A 115 0.44 -8.50 14.10
C GLY A 115 0.31 -9.90 13.49
N LEU A 116 0.25 -9.98 12.16
CA LEU A 116 0.17 -11.26 11.46
C LEU A 116 1.47 -12.07 11.62
N THR A 117 1.35 -13.39 11.56
CA THR A 117 2.48 -14.31 11.56
C THR A 117 3.26 -14.21 10.24
N ARG A 118 4.50 -14.72 10.23
CA ARG A 118 5.33 -14.76 9.02
C ARG A 118 4.60 -15.42 7.84
N GLU A 119 3.93 -16.55 8.06
CA GLU A 119 3.21 -17.27 7.01
C GLU A 119 2.03 -16.47 6.47
N GLU A 120 1.28 -15.80 7.36
CA GLU A 120 0.18 -14.92 6.96
C GLU A 120 0.67 -13.71 6.17
N ILE A 121 1.82 -13.11 6.56
CA ILE A 121 2.44 -12.02 5.81
C ILE A 121 2.88 -12.50 4.42
N LEU A 122 3.50 -13.69 4.31
CA LEU A 122 3.86 -14.29 3.02
C LEU A 122 2.63 -14.51 2.13
N ASN A 123 1.54 -15.02 2.70
CA ASN A 123 0.28 -15.21 1.99
C ASN A 123 -0.29 -13.87 1.52
N ALA A 124 -0.30 -12.85 2.38
CA ALA A 124 -0.80 -11.51 2.03
C ALA A 124 0.00 -10.88 0.89
N VAL A 125 1.33 -10.92 0.95
CA VAL A 125 2.20 -10.41 -0.12
C VAL A 125 2.01 -11.20 -1.42
N SER A 126 1.87 -12.53 -1.33
CA SER A 126 1.57 -13.37 -2.51
C SER A 126 0.24 -12.98 -3.16
N LEU A 127 -0.80 -12.72 -2.37
CA LEU A 127 -2.09 -12.23 -2.87
C LEU A 127 -1.99 -10.84 -3.50
N ALA A 128 -1.11 -9.95 -2.99
CA ALA A 128 -0.88 -8.64 -3.60
C ALA A 128 -0.31 -8.75 -5.02
N TRP A 129 0.60 -9.72 -5.23
CA TRP A 129 1.16 -10.03 -6.56
C TRP A 129 0.17 -10.72 -7.49
N VAL A 130 -0.70 -11.60 -7.00
CA VAL A 130 -1.68 -12.33 -7.86
C VAL A 130 -2.97 -11.51 -8.12
N GLY A 131 -3.20 -10.43 -7.36
CA GLY A 131 -4.38 -9.57 -7.51
C GLY A 131 -4.58 -9.01 -8.93
N ARG A 132 -5.80 -8.51 -9.20
CA ARG A 132 -6.30 -8.14 -10.55
C ARG A 132 -5.32 -7.43 -11.50
N SER A 133 -4.44 -6.57 -10.98
CA SER A 133 -3.45 -5.84 -11.77
C SER A 133 -2.45 -6.74 -12.52
N VAL A 134 -2.06 -7.89 -11.95
CA VAL A 134 -1.10 -8.82 -12.56
C VAL A 134 -1.82 -9.99 -13.22
N ALA A 135 -2.88 -10.52 -12.60
CA ALA A 135 -3.66 -11.62 -13.18
C ALA A 135 -4.28 -11.26 -14.55
N ALA A 136 -4.70 -10.01 -14.75
CA ALA A 136 -5.21 -9.55 -16.05
C ALA A 136 -4.13 -9.54 -17.15
N HIS A 137 -2.85 -9.41 -16.78
CA HIS A 137 -1.72 -9.45 -17.70
C HIS A 137 -1.21 -10.88 -17.98
N LEU A 138 -1.53 -11.82 -17.10
CA LEU A 138 -1.22 -13.24 -17.24
C LEU A 138 -2.33 -14.03 -17.97
N SER A 139 -3.49 -13.41 -18.24
CA SER A 139 -4.44 -13.96 -19.20
C SER A 139 -3.79 -13.95 -20.59
N PRO A 140 -3.53 -15.12 -21.21
CA PRO A 140 -3.00 -15.15 -22.56
C PRO A 140 -3.98 -14.46 -23.49
N CYS A 141 -3.48 -13.88 -24.58
CA CYS A 141 -4.22 -13.81 -25.83
C CYS A 141 -4.83 -15.19 -26.14
N ALA A 142 -6.04 -15.44 -25.64
CA ALA A 142 -6.95 -16.39 -26.23
C ALA A 142 -7.71 -15.60 -27.29
N GLU A 143 -7.68 -16.11 -28.53
CA GLU A 143 -8.31 -15.55 -29.73
C GLU A 143 -7.47 -14.50 -30.48
N HIS A 144 -6.50 -14.98 -31.26
CA HIS A 144 -6.34 -14.66 -32.69
C HIS A 144 -5.06 -15.33 -33.23
N ARG A 145 -5.11 -16.65 -33.43
CA ARG A 145 -4.26 -17.38 -34.39
C ARG A 145 -5.09 -18.44 -35.10
N HIS A 146 -6.05 -17.99 -35.90
CA HIS A 146 -6.60 -18.74 -37.01
C HIS A 146 -6.99 -17.75 -38.10
N ALA A 147 -6.07 -17.56 -39.05
CA ALA A 147 -6.27 -17.18 -40.44
C ALA A 147 -4.93 -17.40 -41.16
#